data_AF-A0A8C8BKV0-F1
#
_entry.id   AF-A0A8C8BKV0-F1
#
_cell.length_a   1.000
_cell.length_b   1.000
_cell.length_c   1.000
_cell.angle_alpha   90.00
_cell.angle_beta   90.00
_cell.angle_gamma   90.00
#
_symmetry.space_group_name_H-M   'P 1'
#
loop_
_entity.id
_entity.type
_entity.pdbx_description
1 polymer ?
#
loop_
_entity_poly.entity_id
_entity_poly.type
_entity_poly.pdbx_seq_one_letter_code
_entity_poly.pdbx_strand_id
1 'polypeptide(L)'
;MDALADRPPPVVGNGDTANSQELQKLLIDVNMRCEYHKAHYENIKAEHLRLQEEYTNSQDELNRLLVEKQAVHDRFQFLLAEYQEELLGKTQELEKLKMQVLTPQKLELLKAQIQQELESPMTEHYQKLENEVEKYRTDYNKLRYEYTFLKSEFEHQKEEHARILEEKKIKYEAEIARLDKDKEELHNQLLSVDPTRDSKRVEALSREKAQLYQKLKGLEAEVAELRAERDNCGVQAENAQRVQVRQLAEMQAMARSLEAEKKSAELQIDRIEKELQMSHEQNILLTSKLHKSEREVNSLAAKLLLL
;
A
#
# COMPACT_ATOMS: atom_id res chain seq x y z
N MET A 1 190.16 59.47 1.88
CA MET A 1 191.23 60.47 1.94
C MET A 1 191.80 60.48 3.35
N ASP A 2 193.12 60.31 3.43
CA ASP A 2 194.15 60.72 4.43
C ASP A 2 193.94 60.66 5.96
N ALA A 3 194.64 59.69 6.58
CA ALA A 3 195.90 59.78 7.36
C ALA A 3 196.15 60.85 8.46
N LEU A 4 196.73 60.38 9.60
CA LEU A 4 197.89 60.85 10.42
C LEU A 4 197.69 60.46 11.91
N ALA A 5 198.42 59.49 12.49
CA ALA A 5 199.77 59.54 13.12
C ALA A 5 199.84 60.53 14.33
N ASP A 6 200.48 60.27 15.47
CA ASP A 6 201.75 59.57 15.71
C ASP A 6 202.00 59.20 17.21
N ARG A 7 203.00 58.34 17.42
CA ARG A 7 203.59 57.66 18.61
C ARG A 7 204.37 58.58 19.61
N PRO A 8 205.24 58.11 20.58
CA PRO A 8 205.21 57.10 21.69
C PRO A 8 205.99 57.65 22.97
N PRO A 9 206.80 56.94 23.83
CA PRO A 9 206.84 55.60 24.51
C PRO A 9 207.07 55.74 26.09
N PRO A 10 207.79 54.87 26.86
CA PRO A 10 207.56 53.47 27.31
C PRO A 10 207.67 53.20 28.87
N VAL A 11 207.53 51.92 29.28
CA VAL A 11 208.14 51.18 30.44
C VAL A 11 207.27 50.80 31.69
N VAL A 12 207.01 49.47 31.82
CA VAL A 12 206.96 48.54 33.00
C VAL A 12 206.07 48.83 34.25
N GLY A 13 205.20 47.86 34.58
CA GLY A 13 204.62 47.65 35.92
C GLY A 13 203.43 46.65 35.93
N ASN A 14 203.59 45.46 36.52
CA ASN A 14 202.57 44.38 36.55
C ASN A 14 201.53 44.57 37.69
N GLY A 15 200.23 44.59 37.37
CA GLY A 15 199.13 44.65 38.36
C GLY A 15 197.66 44.43 37.91
N ASP A 16 197.32 44.38 36.61
CA ASP A 16 195.92 44.59 36.15
C ASP A 16 195.22 43.43 35.40
N THR A 17 195.25 42.18 35.88
CA THR A 17 194.55 41.04 35.24
C THR A 17 193.13 40.75 35.77
N ALA A 18 192.65 41.41 36.83
CA ALA A 18 191.34 41.13 37.44
C ALA A 18 190.14 41.76 36.69
N ASN A 19 190.30 42.92 36.04
CA ASN A 19 189.17 43.70 35.51
C ASN A 19 188.62 43.23 34.15
N SER A 20 189.34 42.41 33.37
CA SER A 20 188.91 41.99 32.03
C SER A 20 187.94 40.78 32.02
N GLN A 21 188.00 39.91 33.04
CA GLN A 21 187.13 38.73 33.12
C GLN A 21 185.73 39.06 33.62
N GLU A 22 185.57 40.07 34.47
CA GLU A 22 184.26 40.51 34.97
C GLU A 22 183.39 41.12 33.87
N LEU A 23 183.99 41.90 32.95
CA LEU A 23 183.28 42.52 31.84
C LEU A 23 182.71 41.48 30.84
N GLN A 24 183.48 40.42 30.56
CA GLN A 24 183.05 39.34 29.64
C GLN A 24 181.89 38.53 30.23
N LYS A 25 181.88 38.34 31.55
CA LYS A 25 180.80 37.64 32.27
C LYS A 25 179.51 38.46 32.28
N LEU A 26 179.62 39.79 32.45
CA LEU A 26 178.49 40.71 32.38
C LEU A 26 177.84 40.69 30.99
N LEU A 27 178.64 40.63 29.92
CA LEU A 27 178.17 40.61 28.54
C LEU A 27 177.35 39.34 28.24
N ILE A 28 177.82 38.17 28.71
CA ILE A 28 177.11 36.89 28.55
C ILE A 28 175.78 36.90 29.31
N ASP A 29 175.78 37.43 30.55
CA ASP A 29 174.57 37.51 31.36
C ASP A 29 173.53 38.46 30.76
N VAL A 30 173.97 39.62 30.24
CA VAL A 30 173.11 40.55 29.49
C VAL A 30 172.56 39.90 28.23
N ASN A 31 173.38 39.15 27.49
CA ASN A 31 172.92 38.49 26.26
C ASN A 31 171.91 37.37 26.55
N MET A 32 172.12 36.59 27.62
CA MET A 32 171.17 35.57 28.08
C MET A 32 169.85 36.18 28.55
N ARG A 33 169.88 37.33 29.25
CA ARG A 33 168.65 38.05 29.59
C ARG A 33 167.94 38.59 28.35
N CYS A 34 168.69 39.08 27.36
CA CYS A 34 168.12 39.56 26.11
C CYS A 34 167.41 38.43 25.34
N GLU A 35 168.05 37.26 25.22
CA GLU A 35 167.45 36.06 24.63
C GLU A 35 166.25 35.54 25.44
N TYR A 36 166.33 35.57 26.78
CA TYR A 36 165.20 35.21 27.64
C TYR A 36 164.00 36.14 27.41
N HIS A 37 164.21 37.45 27.38
CA HIS A 37 163.14 38.42 27.11
C HIS A 37 162.57 38.28 25.70
N LYS A 38 163.39 37.94 24.71
CA LYS A 38 162.94 37.67 23.34
C LYS A 38 162.10 36.41 23.26
N ALA A 39 162.55 35.31 23.85
CA ALA A 39 161.78 34.06 23.93
C ALA A 39 160.46 34.25 24.70
N HIS A 40 160.49 35.01 25.79
CA HIS A 40 159.30 35.34 26.57
C HIS A 40 158.32 36.22 25.78
N TYR A 41 158.81 37.20 25.01
CA TYR A 41 157.98 38.02 24.12
C TYR A 41 157.35 37.19 23.01
N GLU A 42 158.12 36.32 22.34
CA GLU A 42 157.59 35.43 21.31
C GLU A 42 156.55 34.45 21.89
N ASN A 43 156.75 33.94 23.12
CA ASN A 43 155.76 33.09 23.78
C ASN A 43 154.47 33.85 24.12
N ILE A 44 154.57 35.06 24.68
CA ILE A 44 153.39 35.91 24.94
C ILE A 44 152.66 36.25 23.65
N LYS A 45 153.39 36.54 22.58
CA LYS A 45 152.81 36.84 21.27
C LYS A 45 152.08 35.64 20.69
N ALA A 46 152.64 34.43 20.82
CA ALA A 46 151.98 33.19 20.41
C ALA A 46 150.71 32.92 21.23
N GLU A 47 150.77 33.09 22.56
CA GLU A 47 149.59 32.96 23.43
C GLU A 47 148.52 34.01 23.13
N HIS A 48 148.90 35.27 22.88
CA HIS A 48 147.97 36.31 22.47
C HIS A 48 147.28 35.97 21.14
N LEU A 49 148.05 35.44 20.17
CA LEU A 49 147.49 35.01 18.89
C LEU A 49 146.52 33.84 19.08
N ARG A 50 146.87 32.83 19.90
CA ARG A 50 145.98 31.71 20.23
C ARG A 50 144.69 32.20 20.88
N LEU A 51 144.80 33.10 21.87
CA LEU A 51 143.63 33.65 22.56
C LEU A 51 142.75 34.50 21.63
N GLN A 52 143.38 35.22 20.69
CA GLN A 52 142.67 36.00 19.68
C GLN A 52 141.93 35.10 18.68
N GLU A 53 142.53 33.99 18.26
CA GLU A 53 141.87 32.98 17.43
C GLU A 53 140.72 32.31 18.20
N GLU A 54 140.92 31.91 19.46
CA GLU A 54 139.87 31.34 20.33
C GLU A 54 138.71 32.32 20.57
N TYR A 55 139.00 33.61 20.77
CA TYR A 55 138.00 34.66 20.88
C TYR A 55 137.22 34.83 19.58
N THR A 56 137.91 34.87 18.44
CA THR A 56 137.27 35.01 17.11
C THR A 56 136.38 33.80 16.82
N ASN A 57 136.86 32.59 17.08
CA ASN A 57 136.09 31.35 16.93
C ASN A 57 134.83 31.34 17.82
N SER A 58 134.96 31.77 19.08
CA SER A 58 133.83 31.85 20.02
C SER A 58 132.81 32.92 19.59
N GLN A 59 133.27 34.03 19.02
CA GLN A 59 132.42 35.10 18.51
C GLN A 59 131.64 34.63 17.26
N ASP A 60 132.30 33.90 16.36
CA ASP A 60 131.66 33.30 15.17
C ASP A 60 130.64 32.22 15.56
N GLU A 61 130.97 31.39 16.56
CA GLU A 61 130.06 30.40 17.15
C GLU A 61 128.81 31.07 17.74
N LEU A 62 128.99 32.15 18.51
CA LEU A 62 127.89 32.91 19.09
C LEU A 62 126.99 33.54 18.02
N ASN A 63 127.59 34.12 16.97
CA ASN A 63 126.86 34.70 15.85
C ASN A 63 126.05 33.62 15.11
N ARG A 64 126.65 32.44 14.86
CA ARG A 64 125.96 31.30 14.25
C ARG A 64 124.76 30.85 15.09
N LEU A 65 124.94 30.67 16.39
CA LEU A 65 123.88 30.25 17.30
C LEU A 65 122.74 31.29 17.39
N LEU A 66 123.06 32.59 17.32
CA LEU A 66 122.05 33.65 17.27
C LEU A 66 121.19 33.58 16.01
N VAL A 67 121.82 33.36 14.85
CA VAL A 67 121.10 33.19 13.57
C VAL A 67 120.25 31.92 13.60
N GLU A 68 120.78 30.81 14.12
CA GLU A 68 120.03 29.56 14.25
C GLU A 68 118.83 29.71 15.19
N LYS A 69 119.02 30.34 16.35
CA LYS A 69 117.93 30.66 17.28
C LYS A 69 116.85 31.50 16.60
N GLN A 70 117.24 32.53 15.85
CA GLN A 70 116.29 33.38 15.13
C GLN A 70 115.53 32.59 14.07
N ALA A 71 116.23 31.78 13.26
CA ALA A 71 115.60 30.95 12.24
C ALA A 71 114.60 29.93 12.83
N VAL A 72 114.94 29.33 13.97
CA VAL A 72 114.03 28.42 14.70
C VAL A 72 112.83 29.19 15.26
N HIS A 73 113.04 30.39 15.81
CA HIS A 73 111.95 31.24 16.31
C HIS A 73 110.98 31.63 15.18
N ASP A 74 111.49 32.06 14.03
CA ASP A 74 110.68 32.44 12.87
C ASP A 74 109.89 31.24 12.34
N ARG A 75 110.50 30.04 12.30
CA ARG A 75 109.81 28.79 11.95
C ARG A 75 108.68 28.46 12.93
N PHE A 76 108.91 28.62 14.23
CA PHE A 76 107.86 28.40 15.24
C PHE A 76 106.73 29.41 15.12
N GLN A 77 107.03 30.69 14.86
CA GLN A 77 106.00 31.71 14.64
C GLN A 77 105.16 31.39 13.40
N PHE A 78 105.80 30.97 12.31
CA PHE A 78 105.11 30.55 11.09
C PHE A 78 104.18 29.36 11.34
N LEU A 79 104.67 28.32 12.00
CA LEU A 79 103.87 27.14 12.33
C LEU A 79 102.69 27.47 13.27
N LEU A 80 102.89 28.37 14.23
CA LEU A 80 101.82 28.86 15.11
C LEU A 80 100.74 29.60 14.32
N ALA A 81 101.12 30.43 13.34
CA ALA A 81 100.18 31.13 12.48
C ALA A 81 99.36 30.16 11.61
N GLU A 82 100.01 29.15 11.01
CA GLU A 82 99.32 28.10 10.23
C GLU A 82 98.29 27.34 11.08
N TYR A 83 98.64 26.91 12.29
CA TYR A 83 97.70 26.22 13.16
C TYR A 83 96.53 27.10 13.63
N GLN A 84 96.77 28.39 13.85
CA GLN A 84 95.70 29.33 14.20
C GLN A 84 94.73 29.53 13.02
N GLU A 85 95.24 29.64 11.81
CA GLU A 85 94.42 29.74 10.59
C GLU A 85 93.61 28.47 10.35
N GLU A 86 94.22 27.28 10.48
CA GLU A 86 93.54 26.00 10.32
C GLU A 86 92.42 25.83 11.37
N LEU A 87 92.69 26.15 12.64
CA LEU A 87 91.70 26.09 13.71
C LEU A 87 90.51 27.02 13.45
N LEU A 88 90.77 28.23 12.95
CA LEU A 88 89.72 29.18 12.59
C LEU A 88 88.88 28.63 11.42
N GLY A 89 89.54 28.10 10.39
CA GLY A 89 88.88 27.47 9.25
C GLY A 89 87.97 26.30 9.67
N LYS A 90 88.48 25.38 10.51
CA LYS A 90 87.71 24.26 11.06
C LYS A 90 86.53 24.72 11.91
N THR A 91 86.70 25.78 12.68
CA THR A 91 85.63 26.37 13.50
C THR A 91 84.50 26.91 12.62
N GLN A 92 84.83 27.64 11.55
CA GLN A 92 83.85 28.17 10.60
C GLN A 92 83.13 27.06 9.82
N GLU A 93 83.84 26.00 9.41
CA GLU A 93 83.23 24.82 8.78
C GLU A 93 82.23 24.12 9.71
N LEU A 94 82.59 23.97 10.99
CA LEU A 94 81.74 23.36 12.01
C LEU A 94 80.48 24.19 12.27
N GLU A 95 80.58 25.51 12.30
CA GLU A 95 79.42 26.41 12.39
C GLU A 95 78.50 26.30 11.16
N LYS A 96 79.06 26.24 9.95
CA LYS A 96 78.28 26.03 8.72
C LYS A 96 77.55 24.68 8.74
N LEU A 97 78.24 23.61 9.16
CA LEU A 97 77.63 22.28 9.31
C LEU A 97 76.49 22.29 10.33
N LYS A 98 76.66 22.92 11.49
CA LYS A 98 75.59 23.05 12.50
C LYS A 98 74.34 23.76 11.97
N MET A 99 74.50 24.73 11.07
CA MET A 99 73.37 25.43 10.43
C MET A 99 72.66 24.58 9.37
N GLN A 100 73.39 23.71 8.67
CA GLN A 100 72.84 22.80 7.66
C GLN A 100 72.16 21.57 8.27
N VAL A 101 72.67 21.07 9.40
CA VAL A 101 72.08 19.93 10.10
C VAL A 101 70.64 20.26 10.53
N LEU A 102 69.77 19.26 10.42
CA LEU A 102 68.39 19.36 10.88
C LEU A 102 68.38 19.55 12.40
N THR A 103 68.09 20.78 12.83
CA THR A 103 67.97 21.08 14.26
C THR A 103 66.63 20.56 14.79
N PRO A 104 66.53 20.30 16.11
CA PRO A 104 65.26 19.90 16.73
C PRO A 104 64.11 20.86 16.41
N GLN A 105 64.38 22.17 16.36
CA GLN A 105 63.37 23.18 16.03
C GLN A 105 62.90 23.07 14.56
N LYS A 106 63.81 22.82 13.61
CA LYS A 106 63.44 22.60 12.20
C LYS A 106 62.63 21.31 12.05
N LEU A 107 62.97 20.26 12.82
CA LEU A 107 62.21 19.01 12.83
C LEU A 107 60.80 19.20 13.39
N GLU A 108 60.65 19.98 14.47
CA GLU A 108 59.35 20.26 15.08
C GLU A 108 58.46 21.11 14.15
N LEU A 109 59.05 22.11 13.47
CA LEU A 109 58.36 22.86 12.42
C LEU A 109 57.91 21.95 11.27
N LEU A 110 58.78 21.05 10.81
CA LEU A 110 58.45 20.11 9.74
C LEU A 110 57.31 19.15 10.16
N LYS A 111 57.33 18.66 11.41
CA LYS A 111 56.23 17.85 11.96
C LYS A 111 54.92 18.64 11.99
N ALA A 112 54.95 19.89 12.44
CA ALA A 112 53.78 20.75 12.45
C ALA A 112 53.22 21.00 11.03
N GLN A 113 54.10 21.22 10.05
CA GLN A 113 53.71 21.35 8.64
C GLN A 113 53.09 20.07 8.09
N ILE A 114 53.71 18.91 8.33
CA ILE A 114 53.14 17.60 7.92
C ILE A 114 51.76 17.41 8.55
N GLN A 115 51.62 17.71 9.83
CA GLN A 115 50.35 17.57 10.54
C GLN A 115 49.27 18.50 9.97
N GLN A 116 49.61 19.75 9.67
CA GLN A 116 48.67 20.75 9.16
C GLN A 116 48.31 20.51 7.68
N GLU A 117 49.27 20.20 6.83
CA GLU A 117 49.07 20.13 5.37
C GLU A 117 48.63 18.75 4.89
N LEU A 118 48.95 17.68 5.63
CA LEU A 118 48.66 16.30 5.21
C LEU A 118 47.76 15.56 6.19
N GLU A 119 48.14 15.46 7.45
CA GLU A 119 47.43 14.60 8.40
C GLU A 119 46.02 15.11 8.71
N SER A 120 45.85 16.42 8.97
CA SER A 120 44.54 17.02 9.24
C SER A 120 43.58 16.91 8.05
N PRO A 121 43.97 17.30 6.81
CA PRO A 121 43.11 17.17 5.64
C PRO A 121 42.77 15.72 5.31
N MET A 122 43.72 14.78 5.46
CA MET A 122 43.42 13.36 5.28
C MET A 122 42.40 12.87 6.30
N THR A 123 42.57 13.22 7.57
CA THR A 123 41.63 12.82 8.64
C THR A 123 40.22 13.35 8.35
N GLU A 124 40.09 14.62 7.97
CA GLU A 124 38.81 15.21 7.57
C GLU A 124 38.20 14.52 6.34
N HIS A 125 39.02 14.17 5.35
CA HIS A 125 38.58 13.46 4.16
C HIS A 125 38.05 12.06 4.50
N TYR A 126 38.78 11.30 5.33
CA TYR A 126 38.32 9.99 5.80
C TYR A 126 37.01 10.09 6.58
N GLN A 127 36.87 11.09 7.45
CA GLN A 127 35.67 11.29 8.23
C GLN A 127 34.45 11.65 7.35
N LYS A 128 34.65 12.46 6.29
CA LYS A 128 33.60 12.74 5.29
C LYS A 128 33.17 11.47 4.55
N LEU A 129 34.13 10.66 4.12
CA LEU A 129 33.86 9.41 3.42
C LEU A 129 33.12 8.41 4.32
N GLU A 130 33.51 8.31 5.59
CA GLU A 130 32.85 7.46 6.57
C GLU A 130 31.39 7.89 6.83
N ASN A 131 31.16 9.21 6.92
CA ASN A 131 29.81 9.77 7.03
C ASN A 131 28.94 9.48 5.78
N GLU A 132 29.52 9.55 4.57
CA GLU A 132 28.81 9.19 3.35
C GLU A 132 28.45 7.70 3.31
N VAL A 133 29.39 6.82 3.70
CA VAL A 133 29.14 5.38 3.79
C VAL A 133 28.00 5.08 4.77
N GLU A 134 28.01 5.70 5.95
CA GLU A 134 26.94 5.48 6.93
C GLU A 134 25.59 6.05 6.47
N LYS A 135 25.60 7.20 5.77
CA LYS A 135 24.40 7.75 5.12
C LYS A 135 23.82 6.76 4.11
N TYR A 136 24.64 6.28 3.16
CA TYR A 136 24.18 5.32 2.16
C TYR A 136 23.71 4.00 2.77
N ARG A 137 24.35 3.54 3.85
CA ARG A 137 23.92 2.37 4.60
C ARG A 137 22.53 2.58 5.23
N THR A 138 22.29 3.75 5.79
CA THR A 138 21.01 4.12 6.40
C THR A 138 19.91 4.19 5.33
N ASP A 139 20.19 4.85 4.20
CA ASP A 139 19.28 4.98 3.07
C ASP A 139 18.96 3.61 2.45
N TYR A 140 19.97 2.75 2.27
CA TYR A 140 19.78 1.38 1.80
C TYR A 140 18.89 0.57 2.74
N ASN A 141 19.13 0.65 4.05
CA ASN A 141 18.31 -0.05 5.03
C ASN A 141 16.86 0.43 4.97
N LYS A 142 16.63 1.75 4.89
CA LYS A 142 15.30 2.34 4.75
C LYS A 142 14.61 1.84 3.48
N LEU A 143 15.28 1.92 2.34
CA LEU A 143 14.73 1.45 1.05
C LEU A 143 14.42 -0.05 1.09
N ARG A 144 15.27 -0.86 1.72
CA ARG A 144 15.04 -2.29 1.90
C ARG A 144 13.79 -2.59 2.73
N TYR A 145 13.55 -1.82 3.80
CA TYR A 145 12.32 -1.94 4.58
C TYR A 145 11.08 -1.54 3.78
N GLU A 146 11.13 -0.40 3.10
CA GLU A 146 10.03 0.08 2.24
C GLU A 146 9.72 -0.93 1.13
N TYR A 147 10.74 -1.48 0.47
CA TYR A 147 10.58 -2.52 -0.55
C TYR A 147 9.92 -3.78 0.01
N THR A 148 10.36 -4.25 1.17
CA THR A 148 9.79 -5.46 1.81
C THR A 148 8.33 -5.23 2.19
N PHE A 149 8.03 -4.07 2.78
CA PHE A 149 6.67 -3.70 3.14
C PHE A 149 5.75 -3.59 1.91
N LEU A 150 6.19 -2.90 0.86
CA LEU A 150 5.42 -2.74 -0.36
C LEU A 150 5.19 -4.09 -1.08
N LYS A 151 6.21 -4.96 -1.06
CA LYS A 151 6.09 -6.32 -1.61
C LYS A 151 5.03 -7.13 -0.86
N SER A 152 5.02 -7.10 0.48
CA SER A 152 3.99 -7.80 1.26
C SER A 152 2.59 -7.24 1.03
N GLU A 153 2.43 -5.92 0.92
CA GLU A 153 1.14 -5.31 0.60
C GLU A 153 0.66 -5.72 -0.80
N PHE A 154 1.56 -5.72 -1.79
CA PHE A 154 1.22 -6.16 -3.15
C PHE A 154 0.81 -7.65 -3.19
N GLU A 155 1.54 -8.52 -2.50
CA GLU A 155 1.21 -9.95 -2.39
C GLU A 155 -0.15 -10.15 -1.70
N HIS A 156 -0.39 -9.45 -0.60
CA HIS A 156 -1.67 -9.50 0.11
C HIS A 156 -2.85 -9.04 -0.76
N GLN A 157 -2.73 -7.91 -1.45
CA GLN A 157 -3.78 -7.41 -2.34
C GLN A 157 -4.04 -8.37 -3.50
N LYS A 158 -2.99 -8.97 -4.07
CA LYS A 158 -3.12 -9.96 -5.12
C LYS A 158 -3.88 -11.21 -4.65
N GLU A 159 -3.57 -11.71 -3.45
CA GLU A 159 -4.26 -12.85 -2.86
C GLU A 159 -5.73 -12.54 -2.54
N GLU A 160 -6.01 -11.37 -1.97
CA GLU A 160 -7.38 -10.96 -1.65
C GLU A 160 -8.22 -10.77 -2.92
N HIS A 161 -7.66 -10.16 -3.96
CA HIS A 161 -8.32 -10.08 -5.27
C HIS A 161 -8.61 -11.46 -5.85
N ALA A 162 -7.65 -12.40 -5.77
CA ALA A 162 -7.86 -13.77 -6.24
C ALA A 162 -8.97 -14.48 -5.45
N ARG A 163 -9.01 -14.32 -4.13
CA ARG A 163 -10.06 -14.86 -3.27
C ARG A 163 -11.44 -14.31 -3.63
N ILE A 164 -11.58 -12.99 -3.76
CA ILE A 164 -12.84 -12.35 -4.14
C ILE A 164 -13.33 -12.85 -5.51
N LEU A 165 -12.41 -13.04 -6.46
CA LEU A 165 -12.75 -13.53 -7.79
C LEU A 165 -13.26 -14.97 -7.74
N GLU A 166 -12.62 -15.83 -6.96
CA GLU A 166 -13.03 -17.23 -6.77
C GLU A 166 -14.37 -17.32 -6.04
N GLU A 167 -14.59 -16.51 -4.99
CA GLU A 167 -15.88 -16.45 -4.30
C GLU A 167 -17.02 -16.02 -5.23
N LYS A 168 -16.78 -15.03 -6.10
CA LYS A 168 -17.77 -14.60 -7.09
C LYS A 168 -18.04 -15.71 -8.10
N LYS A 169 -16.99 -16.39 -8.58
CA LYS A 169 -17.10 -17.51 -9.50
C LYS A 169 -17.97 -18.63 -8.89
N ILE A 170 -17.68 -19.06 -7.66
CA ILE A 170 -18.47 -20.08 -6.95
C ILE A 170 -19.93 -19.66 -6.81
N LYS A 171 -20.20 -18.39 -6.47
CA LYS A 171 -21.58 -17.85 -6.37
C LYS A 171 -22.32 -17.93 -7.69
N TYR A 172 -21.68 -17.52 -8.79
CA TYR A 172 -22.29 -17.58 -10.12
C TYR A 172 -22.47 -19.02 -10.61
N GLU A 173 -21.50 -19.91 -10.38
CA GLU A 173 -21.62 -21.34 -10.71
C GLU A 173 -22.78 -21.99 -9.95
N ALA A 174 -22.94 -21.68 -8.66
CA ALA A 174 -24.07 -22.16 -7.87
C ALA A 174 -25.43 -21.62 -8.37
N GLU A 175 -25.49 -20.35 -8.78
CA GLU A 175 -26.71 -19.76 -9.35
C GLU A 175 -27.06 -20.36 -10.72
N ILE A 176 -26.06 -20.57 -11.59
CA ILE A 176 -26.24 -21.26 -12.86
C ILE A 176 -26.78 -22.68 -12.61
N ALA A 177 -26.17 -23.45 -11.71
CA ALA A 177 -26.61 -24.80 -11.39
C ALA A 177 -28.05 -24.84 -10.85
N ARG A 178 -28.44 -23.86 -10.02
CA ARG A 178 -29.82 -23.72 -9.54
C ARG A 178 -30.77 -23.43 -10.70
N LEU A 179 -30.45 -22.47 -11.56
CA LEU A 179 -31.28 -22.09 -12.70
C LEU A 179 -31.42 -23.22 -13.72
N ASP A 180 -30.34 -23.98 -13.97
CA ASP A 180 -30.39 -25.16 -14.85
C ASP A 180 -31.32 -26.23 -14.28
N LYS A 181 -31.27 -26.48 -12.96
CA LYS A 181 -32.21 -27.37 -12.29
C LYS A 181 -33.65 -26.87 -12.39
N ASP A 182 -33.91 -25.61 -12.11
CA ASP A 182 -35.26 -25.02 -12.22
C ASP A 182 -35.79 -25.13 -13.66
N LYS A 183 -34.92 -24.92 -14.66
CA LYS A 183 -35.24 -25.07 -16.08
C LYS A 183 -35.58 -26.51 -16.43
N GLU A 184 -34.81 -27.48 -15.95
CA GLU A 184 -35.10 -28.91 -16.15
C GLU A 184 -36.42 -29.30 -15.48
N GLU A 185 -36.69 -28.83 -14.26
CA GLU A 185 -37.95 -29.08 -13.55
C GLU A 185 -39.16 -28.51 -14.32
N LEU A 186 -39.07 -27.26 -14.80
CA LEU A 186 -40.12 -26.65 -15.61
C LEU A 186 -40.31 -27.39 -16.95
N HIS A 187 -39.21 -27.82 -17.58
CA HIS A 187 -39.27 -28.61 -18.81
C HIS A 187 -39.98 -29.95 -18.59
N ASN A 188 -39.65 -30.65 -17.50
CA ASN A 188 -40.28 -31.90 -17.11
C ASN A 188 -41.77 -31.70 -16.79
N GLN A 189 -42.13 -30.61 -16.09
CA GLN A 189 -43.53 -30.26 -15.85
C GLN A 189 -44.28 -30.05 -17.17
N LEU A 190 -43.72 -29.29 -18.11
CA LEU A 190 -44.32 -29.05 -19.42
C LEU A 190 -44.52 -30.36 -20.20
N LEU A 191 -43.55 -31.26 -20.19
CA LEU A 191 -43.65 -32.59 -20.82
C LEU A 191 -44.67 -33.50 -20.15
N SER A 192 -44.82 -33.40 -18.83
CA SER A 192 -45.74 -34.25 -18.05
C SER A 192 -47.22 -33.86 -18.22
N VAL A 193 -47.50 -32.62 -18.61
CA VAL A 193 -48.86 -32.16 -18.89
C VAL A 193 -49.30 -32.75 -20.23
N ASP A 194 -50.26 -33.69 -20.19
CA ASP A 194 -50.92 -34.20 -21.39
C ASP A 194 -51.50 -33.01 -22.19
N PRO A 195 -50.96 -32.67 -23.38
CA PRO A 195 -51.43 -31.54 -24.18
C PRO A 195 -52.90 -31.65 -24.57
N THR A 196 -53.43 -32.88 -24.54
CA THR A 196 -54.82 -33.16 -24.86
C THR A 196 -55.75 -33.15 -23.64
N ARG A 197 -55.23 -32.98 -22.41
CA ARG A 197 -56.05 -33.00 -21.19
C ARG A 197 -57.14 -31.94 -21.23
N ASP A 198 -56.77 -30.72 -21.59
CA ASP A 198 -57.71 -29.62 -21.66
C ASP A 198 -58.66 -29.79 -22.85
N SER A 199 -58.18 -30.31 -23.98
CA SER A 199 -59.03 -30.68 -25.13
C SER A 199 -60.09 -31.72 -24.75
N LYS A 200 -59.69 -32.81 -24.08
CA LYS A 200 -60.59 -33.86 -23.58
C LYS A 200 -61.62 -33.32 -22.59
N ARG A 201 -61.20 -32.41 -21.70
CA ARG A 201 -62.11 -31.71 -20.78
C ARG A 201 -63.12 -30.84 -21.52
N VAL A 202 -62.69 -30.07 -22.51
CA VAL A 202 -63.57 -29.24 -23.34
C VAL A 202 -64.56 -30.12 -24.12
N GLU A 203 -64.11 -31.23 -24.69
CA GLU A 203 -64.98 -32.20 -25.37
C GLU A 203 -66.02 -32.80 -24.43
N ALA A 204 -65.62 -33.23 -23.23
CA ALA A 204 -66.54 -33.79 -22.24
C ALA A 204 -67.63 -32.77 -21.84
N LEU A 205 -67.22 -31.54 -21.51
CA LEU A 205 -68.14 -30.45 -21.20
C LEU A 205 -69.06 -30.10 -22.38
N SER A 206 -68.55 -30.19 -23.61
CA SER A 206 -69.34 -29.93 -24.82
C SER A 206 -70.41 -31.02 -25.04
N ARG A 207 -70.08 -32.30 -24.75
CA ARG A 207 -71.05 -33.40 -24.79
C ARG A 207 -72.12 -33.23 -23.71
N GLU A 208 -71.73 -32.91 -22.48
CA GLU A 208 -72.67 -32.66 -21.38
C GLU A 208 -73.59 -31.47 -21.69
N LYS A 209 -73.02 -30.37 -22.20
CA LYS A 209 -73.80 -29.22 -22.68
C LYS A 209 -74.84 -29.65 -23.73
N ALA A 210 -74.45 -30.44 -24.72
CA ALA A 210 -75.37 -30.91 -25.76
C ALA A 210 -76.50 -31.78 -25.18
N GLN A 211 -76.19 -32.66 -24.23
CA GLN A 211 -77.18 -33.49 -23.52
C GLN A 211 -78.17 -32.62 -22.72
N LEU A 212 -77.68 -31.63 -21.98
CA LEU A 212 -78.51 -30.70 -21.24
C LEU A 212 -79.42 -29.88 -22.17
N TYR A 213 -78.91 -29.42 -23.30
CA TYR A 213 -79.72 -28.73 -24.32
C TYR A 213 -80.84 -29.62 -24.87
N GLN A 214 -80.56 -30.90 -25.13
CA GLN A 214 -81.58 -31.84 -25.58
C GLN A 214 -82.65 -32.09 -24.52
N LYS A 215 -82.24 -32.24 -23.25
CA LYS A 215 -83.17 -32.39 -22.13
C LYS A 215 -84.03 -31.14 -21.93
N LEU A 216 -83.44 -29.96 -22.05
CA LEU A 216 -84.16 -28.69 -21.97
C LEU A 216 -85.24 -28.61 -23.06
N LYS A 217 -84.90 -28.91 -24.32
CA LYS A 217 -85.87 -28.96 -25.42
C LYS A 217 -87.00 -29.96 -25.17
N GLY A 218 -86.69 -31.12 -24.61
CA GLY A 218 -87.69 -32.12 -24.23
C GLY A 218 -88.67 -31.58 -23.18
N LEU A 219 -88.16 -30.95 -22.13
CA LEU A 219 -88.98 -30.33 -21.09
C LEU A 219 -89.79 -29.14 -21.62
N GLU A 220 -89.24 -28.33 -22.52
CA GLU A 220 -89.99 -27.24 -23.18
C GLU A 220 -91.16 -27.78 -24.01
N ALA A 221 -90.97 -28.91 -24.72
CA ALA A 221 -92.03 -29.57 -25.45
C ALA A 221 -93.12 -30.13 -24.51
N GLU A 222 -92.72 -30.81 -23.43
CA GLU A 222 -93.65 -31.33 -22.41
C GLU A 222 -94.48 -30.19 -21.78
N VAL A 223 -93.86 -29.06 -21.47
CA VAL A 223 -94.57 -27.87 -20.95
C VAL A 223 -95.56 -27.33 -21.97
N ALA A 224 -95.21 -27.33 -23.27
CA ALA A 224 -96.13 -26.89 -24.32
C ALA A 224 -97.33 -27.83 -24.45
N GLU A 225 -97.11 -29.14 -24.39
CA GLU A 225 -98.17 -30.17 -24.39
C GLU A 225 -99.10 -30.02 -23.19
N LEU A 226 -98.56 -29.93 -21.98
CA LEU A 226 -99.35 -29.75 -20.75
C LEU A 226 -100.18 -28.46 -20.77
N ARG A 227 -99.66 -27.38 -21.36
CA ARG A 227 -100.42 -26.13 -21.56
C ARG A 227 -101.58 -26.34 -22.53
N ALA A 228 -101.34 -27.03 -23.65
CA ALA A 228 -102.38 -27.34 -24.62
C ALA A 228 -103.47 -28.25 -24.02
N GLU A 229 -103.10 -29.27 -23.26
CA GLU A 229 -104.04 -30.14 -22.53
C GLU A 229 -104.87 -29.36 -21.51
N ARG A 230 -104.22 -28.51 -20.70
CA ARG A 230 -104.93 -27.63 -19.75
C ARG A 230 -105.94 -26.73 -20.47
N ASP A 231 -105.55 -26.11 -21.58
CA ASP A 231 -106.42 -25.21 -22.33
C ASP A 231 -107.61 -25.96 -22.93
N ASN A 232 -107.39 -27.17 -23.47
CA ASN A 232 -108.46 -28.03 -23.96
C ASN A 232 -109.41 -28.46 -22.83
N CYS A 233 -108.88 -28.88 -21.68
CA CYS A 233 -109.68 -29.19 -20.48
C CYS A 233 -110.48 -27.97 -20.03
N GLY A 234 -109.90 -26.77 -20.07
CA GLY A 234 -110.59 -25.51 -19.79
C GLY A 234 -111.77 -25.26 -20.74
N VAL A 235 -111.55 -25.40 -22.05
CA VAL A 235 -112.61 -25.27 -23.06
C VAL A 235 -113.70 -26.32 -22.89
N GLN A 236 -113.34 -27.57 -22.56
CA GLN A 236 -114.30 -28.63 -22.27
C GLN A 236 -115.15 -28.33 -21.03
N ALA A 237 -114.52 -27.86 -19.95
CA ALA A 237 -115.20 -27.47 -18.72
C ALA A 237 -116.16 -26.30 -18.95
N GLU A 238 -115.73 -25.25 -19.67
CA GLU A 238 -116.58 -24.10 -20.02
C GLU A 238 -117.77 -24.53 -20.89
N ASN A 239 -117.55 -25.38 -21.90
CA ASN A 239 -118.62 -25.90 -22.74
C ASN A 239 -119.64 -26.73 -21.93
N ALA A 240 -119.16 -27.62 -21.05
CA ALA A 240 -120.02 -28.41 -20.17
C ALA A 240 -120.83 -27.52 -19.23
N GLN A 241 -120.20 -26.52 -18.62
CA GLN A 241 -120.88 -25.52 -17.77
C GLN A 241 -121.93 -24.75 -18.57
N ARG A 242 -121.62 -24.29 -19.78
CA ARG A 242 -122.56 -23.57 -20.65
C ARG A 242 -123.78 -24.42 -21.00
N VAL A 243 -123.58 -25.70 -21.31
CA VAL A 243 -124.67 -26.66 -21.57
C VAL A 243 -125.53 -26.86 -20.32
N GLN A 244 -124.91 -27.06 -19.15
CA GLN A 244 -125.64 -27.20 -17.88
C GLN A 244 -126.49 -25.96 -17.55
N VAL A 245 -125.92 -24.76 -17.70
CA VAL A 245 -126.65 -23.50 -17.49
C VAL A 245 -127.85 -23.38 -18.44
N ARG A 246 -127.67 -23.75 -19.71
CA ARG A 246 -128.76 -23.76 -20.69
C ARG A 246 -129.87 -24.77 -20.30
N GLN A 247 -129.51 -25.99 -19.94
CA GLN A 247 -130.47 -27.01 -19.50
C GLN A 247 -131.22 -26.57 -18.23
N LEU A 248 -130.54 -25.95 -17.28
CA LEU A 248 -131.18 -25.37 -16.08
C LEU A 248 -132.20 -24.27 -16.45
N ALA A 249 -131.86 -23.39 -17.40
CA ALA A 249 -132.77 -22.36 -17.89
C ALA A 249 -134.00 -22.97 -18.61
N GLU A 250 -133.80 -24.02 -19.42
CA GLU A 250 -134.88 -24.76 -20.09
C GLU A 250 -135.80 -25.46 -19.07
N MET A 251 -135.24 -26.13 -18.06
CA MET A 251 -136.02 -26.74 -16.96
C MET A 251 -136.78 -25.69 -16.14
N GLN A 252 -136.17 -24.54 -15.85
CA GLN A 252 -136.86 -23.44 -15.15
C GLN A 252 -138.02 -22.88 -15.99
N ALA A 253 -137.86 -22.72 -17.30
CA ALA A 253 -138.92 -22.27 -18.19
C ALA A 253 -140.07 -23.30 -18.25
N MET A 254 -139.74 -24.59 -18.37
CA MET A 254 -140.71 -25.68 -18.35
C MET A 254 -141.48 -25.73 -17.02
N ALA A 255 -140.80 -25.59 -15.89
CA ALA A 255 -141.43 -25.54 -14.57
C ALA A 255 -142.43 -24.38 -14.45
N ARG A 256 -142.07 -23.18 -14.93
CA ARG A 256 -142.98 -22.02 -14.96
C ARG A 256 -144.20 -22.26 -15.86
N SER A 257 -144.02 -22.91 -17.02
CA SER A 257 -145.11 -23.26 -17.93
C SER A 257 -146.09 -24.25 -17.26
N LEU A 258 -145.57 -25.32 -16.66
CA LEU A 258 -146.38 -26.30 -15.94
C LEU A 258 -147.09 -25.67 -14.73
N GLU A 259 -146.47 -24.72 -14.03
CA GLU A 259 -147.11 -24.00 -12.93
C GLU A 259 -148.26 -23.10 -13.43
N ALA A 260 -148.10 -22.47 -14.61
CA ALA A 260 -149.16 -21.69 -15.24
C ALA A 260 -150.33 -22.58 -15.73
N GLU A 261 -150.03 -23.73 -16.35
CA GLU A 261 -151.03 -24.73 -16.74
C GLU A 261 -151.79 -25.26 -15.53
N LYS A 262 -151.08 -25.58 -14.43
CA LYS A 262 -151.69 -26.00 -13.16
C LYS A 262 -152.70 -24.94 -12.66
N LYS A 263 -152.29 -23.67 -12.56
CA LYS A 263 -153.18 -22.57 -12.13
C LYS A 263 -154.38 -22.40 -13.07
N SER A 264 -154.18 -22.58 -14.38
CA SER A 264 -155.27 -22.52 -15.36
C SER A 264 -156.27 -23.67 -15.18
N ALA A 265 -155.78 -24.88 -14.91
CA ALA A 265 -156.62 -26.04 -14.65
C ALA A 265 -157.40 -25.88 -13.34
N GLU A 266 -156.77 -25.37 -12.28
CA GLU A 266 -157.44 -25.01 -11.02
C GLU A 266 -158.60 -24.03 -11.26
N LEU A 267 -158.40 -22.99 -12.07
CA LEU A 267 -159.47 -22.04 -12.43
C LEU A 267 -160.59 -22.67 -13.28
N GLN A 268 -160.29 -23.65 -14.12
CA GLN A 268 -161.32 -24.39 -14.87
C GLN A 268 -162.13 -25.29 -13.96
N ILE A 269 -161.50 -25.99 -13.02
CA ILE A 269 -162.18 -26.81 -12.00
C ILE A 269 -163.12 -25.92 -11.19
N ASP A 270 -162.64 -24.78 -10.68
CA ASP A 270 -163.46 -23.80 -9.95
C ASP A 270 -164.69 -23.32 -10.75
N ARG A 271 -164.55 -23.15 -12.08
CA ARG A 271 -165.69 -22.80 -12.95
C ARG A 271 -166.68 -23.93 -13.10
N ILE A 272 -166.20 -25.14 -13.39
CA ILE A 272 -167.04 -26.33 -13.57
C ILE A 272 -167.77 -26.66 -12.27
N GLU A 273 -167.12 -26.55 -11.12
CA GLU A 273 -167.75 -26.75 -9.82
C GLU A 273 -168.91 -25.76 -9.60
N LYS A 274 -168.75 -24.48 -9.96
CA LYS A 274 -169.83 -23.48 -9.91
C LYS A 274 -170.97 -23.78 -10.88
N GLU A 275 -170.65 -24.18 -12.12
CA GLU A 275 -171.66 -24.58 -13.11
C GLU A 275 -172.44 -25.83 -12.66
N LEU A 276 -171.74 -26.82 -12.08
CA LEU A 276 -172.34 -28.02 -11.52
C LEU A 276 -173.27 -27.68 -10.35
N GLN A 277 -172.84 -26.78 -9.46
CA GLN A 277 -173.67 -26.33 -8.34
C GLN A 277 -174.95 -25.64 -8.84
N MET A 278 -174.85 -24.74 -9.83
CA MET A 278 -176.03 -24.11 -10.44
C MET A 278 -176.94 -25.11 -11.16
N SER A 279 -176.36 -26.08 -11.87
CA SER A 279 -177.11 -27.16 -12.53
C SER A 279 -177.83 -28.03 -11.51
N HIS A 280 -177.18 -28.33 -10.38
CA HIS A 280 -177.78 -29.09 -9.29
C HIS A 280 -178.96 -28.31 -8.67
N GLU A 281 -178.80 -27.00 -8.42
CA GLU A 281 -179.87 -26.13 -7.95
C GLU A 281 -181.05 -26.07 -8.93
N GLN A 282 -180.78 -25.97 -10.23
CA GLN A 282 -181.82 -26.04 -11.28
C GLN A 282 -182.52 -27.41 -11.31
N ASN A 283 -181.77 -28.50 -11.17
CA ASN A 283 -182.30 -29.86 -11.19
C ASN A 283 -183.21 -30.11 -9.96
N ILE A 284 -182.83 -29.62 -8.78
CA ILE A 284 -183.68 -29.64 -7.59
C ILE A 284 -184.99 -28.88 -7.85
N LEU A 285 -184.92 -27.70 -8.48
CA LEU A 285 -186.11 -26.91 -8.83
C LEU A 285 -187.04 -27.64 -9.82
N LEU A 286 -186.48 -28.25 -10.86
CA LEU A 286 -187.21 -29.02 -11.87
C LEU A 286 -187.80 -30.31 -11.29
N THR A 287 -187.05 -31.04 -10.47
CA THR A 287 -187.52 -32.25 -9.78
C THR A 287 -188.68 -31.92 -8.85
N SER A 288 -188.62 -30.77 -8.16
CA SER A 288 -189.73 -30.27 -7.34
C SER A 288 -190.99 -29.96 -8.19
N LYS A 289 -190.84 -29.37 -9.39
CA LYS A 289 -191.95 -29.17 -10.35
C LYS A 289 -192.50 -30.48 -10.90
N LEU A 290 -191.64 -31.45 -11.20
CA LEU A 290 -192.01 -32.78 -11.69
C LEU A 290 -192.83 -33.54 -10.64
N HIS A 291 -192.37 -33.59 -9.38
CA HIS A 291 -193.11 -34.21 -8.28
C HIS A 291 -194.47 -33.54 -8.05
N LYS A 292 -194.59 -32.24 -8.30
CA LYS A 292 -195.88 -31.53 -8.26
C LYS A 292 -196.82 -32.01 -9.37
N SER A 293 -196.30 -32.13 -10.59
CA SER A 293 -197.06 -32.57 -11.76
C SER A 293 -197.42 -34.07 -11.71
N GLU A 294 -196.54 -34.94 -11.20
CA GLU A 294 -196.81 -36.36 -11.00
C GLU A 294 -197.91 -36.61 -9.96
N ARG A 295 -197.99 -35.79 -8.91
CA ARG A 295 -199.13 -35.84 -7.97
C ARG A 295 -200.44 -35.44 -8.65
N GLU A 296 -200.42 -34.47 -9.55
CA GLU A 296 -201.58 -34.07 -10.35
C GLU A 296 -202.01 -35.18 -11.33
N VAL A 297 -201.05 -35.85 -12.00
CA VAL A 297 -201.31 -36.98 -12.91
C VAL A 297 -201.80 -38.22 -12.18
N ASN A 298 -201.22 -38.58 -11.02
CA ASN A 298 -201.70 -39.70 -10.22
C ASN A 298 -203.11 -39.45 -9.62
N SER A 299 -203.42 -38.18 -9.28
CA SER A 299 -204.77 -37.74 -8.91
C SER A 299 -205.78 -37.90 -10.06
N LEU A 300 -205.37 -37.63 -11.30
CA LEU A 300 -206.21 -37.77 -12.50
C LEU A 300 -206.34 -39.23 -12.96
N ALA A 301 -205.27 -40.03 -12.86
CA ALA A 301 -205.27 -41.45 -13.19
C ALA A 301 -206.14 -42.28 -12.22
N ALA A 302 -206.15 -41.93 -10.93
CA ALA A 302 -207.02 -42.56 -9.94
C ALA A 302 -208.52 -42.29 -10.17
N LYS A 303 -208.88 -41.29 -10.98
CA LYS A 303 -210.28 -40.97 -11.32
C LYS A 303 -210.79 -41.66 -12.59
N LEU A 304 -209.93 -42.28 -13.41
CA LEU A 304 -210.26 -42.78 -14.75
C LEU A 304 -210.51 -44.30 -14.86
N LEU A 305 -210.35 -45.09 -13.78
CA LEU A 305 -210.54 -46.56 -13.82
C LEU A 305 -211.66 -47.08 -12.87
N LEU A 306 -212.56 -46.21 -12.43
CA LEU A 306 -213.76 -46.55 -11.63
C LEU A 306 -215.08 -46.41 -12.43
N LEU A 307 -215.02 -46.53 -13.75
CA LEU A 307 -216.14 -46.59 -14.71
C LEU A 307 -215.77 -47.58 -15.83
#